data_AF-F7LZM2-F1
#
_entry.id   AF-F7LZM2-F1
#
_cell.length_a   1.000
_cell.length_b   1.000
_cell.length_c   1.000
_cell.angle_alpha   90.00
_cell.angle_beta   90.00
_cell.angle_gamma   90.00
#
_symmetry.space_group_name_H-M   'P 1'
#
loop_
_entity.id
_entity.type
_entity.pdbx_description
1 polymer ?
#
loop_
_entity_poly.entity_id
_entity_poly.type
_entity_poly.pdbx_seq_one_letter_code
_entity_poly.pdbx_strand_id
1 'polypeptide(L)'
;MRNVTLILDDGSRFSGKSFGYEKPVAGEVVFNTAMTGYPESLTDPSYAGQLMTLTYPLVGNYGVPPFTIEPNGLATFMESEKIHAEAIIVSDYSYEYSHWNAVESLGDWLKREKVPGITGIDTRELTKVLREHGVMMGKIVFENEELRMKNEEFPSYSDINYVDQVSCKEIIHYFPSGTSSHSAANSSFFIPHSSLKKSCFGRLRCED
;
A
#
# COMPACT_ATOMS: atom_id res chain seq x y z
N MET A 1 -17.11 -8.01 -11.43
CA MET A 1 -16.46 -6.77 -10.96
C MET A 1 -17.50 -5.67 -10.98
N ARG A 2 -17.58 -4.86 -9.92
CA ARG A 2 -18.45 -3.68 -9.88
C ARG A 2 -17.75 -2.48 -10.51
N ASN A 3 -18.53 -1.57 -11.08
CA ASN A 3 -18.04 -0.29 -11.56
C ASN A 3 -17.69 0.60 -10.37
N VAL A 4 -16.60 1.34 -10.53
CA VAL A 4 -16.04 2.22 -9.51
C VAL A 4 -15.49 3.45 -10.21
N THR A 5 -15.54 4.59 -9.54
CA THR A 5 -15.01 5.86 -10.04
C THR A 5 -14.04 6.43 -9.01
N LEU A 6 -12.85 6.76 -9.45
CA LEU A 6 -11.92 7.61 -8.72
C LEU A 6 -12.26 9.06 -9.03
N ILE A 7 -12.55 9.84 -8.00
CA ILE A 7 -12.84 11.27 -8.09
C ILE A 7 -11.70 12.01 -7.39
N LEU A 8 -11.03 12.90 -8.09
CA LEU A 8 -9.98 13.76 -7.55
C LEU A 8 -10.57 15.10 -7.07
N ASP A 9 -9.80 15.83 -6.26
CA ASP A 9 -10.19 17.13 -5.70
C ASP A 9 -10.44 18.22 -6.76
N ASP A 10 -9.74 18.15 -7.89
CA ASP A 10 -9.95 19.03 -9.06
C ASP A 10 -11.27 18.73 -9.82
N GLY A 11 -12.00 17.68 -9.43
CA GLY A 11 -13.21 17.21 -10.07
C GLY A 11 -12.98 16.20 -11.21
N SER A 12 -11.73 15.85 -11.52
CA SER A 12 -11.39 14.82 -12.50
C SER A 12 -11.94 13.45 -12.07
N ARG A 13 -12.44 12.70 -13.04
CA ARG A 13 -13.14 11.42 -12.82
C ARG A 13 -12.56 10.32 -13.69
N PHE A 14 -12.14 9.25 -13.05
CA PHE A 14 -11.60 8.07 -13.71
C PHE A 14 -12.46 6.85 -13.41
N SER A 15 -13.13 6.33 -14.43
CA SER A 15 -13.98 5.13 -14.30
C SER A 15 -13.15 3.87 -14.47
N GLY A 16 -13.40 2.89 -13.62
CA GLY A 16 -12.74 1.59 -13.64
C GLY A 16 -13.62 0.48 -13.07
N LYS A 17 -12.99 -0.65 -12.74
CA LYS A 17 -13.62 -1.84 -12.17
C LYS A 17 -12.91 -2.27 -10.91
N SER A 18 -13.68 -2.64 -9.88
CA SER A 18 -13.11 -3.18 -8.64
C SER A 18 -12.69 -4.64 -8.82
N PHE A 19 -11.47 -4.98 -8.37
CA PHE A 19 -10.93 -6.34 -8.29
C PHE A 19 -10.56 -6.78 -6.87
N GLY A 20 -10.30 -5.83 -5.97
CA GLY A 20 -9.98 -6.07 -4.56
C GLY A 20 -11.20 -6.07 -3.64
N TYR A 21 -11.03 -5.56 -2.42
CA TYR A 21 -12.13 -5.40 -1.47
C TYR A 21 -13.10 -4.28 -1.89
N GLU A 22 -14.40 -4.51 -1.74
CA GLU A 22 -15.42 -3.54 -2.12
C GLU A 22 -15.74 -2.60 -0.95
N LYS A 23 -14.94 -1.54 -0.79
CA LYS A 23 -15.16 -0.50 0.22
C LYS A 23 -14.83 0.88 -0.33
N PRO A 24 -15.71 1.89 -0.15
CA PRO A 24 -15.37 3.26 -0.49
C PRO A 24 -14.27 3.77 0.44
N VAL A 25 -13.28 4.44 -0.14
CA VAL A 25 -12.12 4.94 0.58
C VAL A 25 -11.67 6.27 -0.02
N ALA A 26 -11.10 7.13 0.79
CA ALA A 26 -10.40 8.31 0.32
C ALA A 26 -9.03 8.40 0.97
N GLY A 27 -8.16 9.11 0.29
CA GLY A 27 -6.78 9.31 0.72
C GLY A 27 -6.05 10.20 -0.28
N GLU A 28 -4.79 10.42 -0.01
CA GLU A 28 -3.91 11.14 -0.93
C GLU A 28 -3.54 10.23 -2.10
N VAL A 29 -3.80 10.66 -3.34
CA VAL A 29 -3.45 9.89 -4.52
C VAL A 29 -1.99 10.14 -4.86
N VAL A 30 -1.21 9.07 -4.83
CA VAL A 30 0.22 9.09 -5.16
C VAL A 30 0.49 8.15 -6.33
N PHE A 31 1.56 8.40 -7.07
CA PHE A 31 2.01 7.48 -8.12
C PHE A 31 3.37 6.89 -7.78
N ASN A 32 3.55 5.61 -8.10
CA ASN A 32 4.82 4.90 -7.99
C ASN A 32 5.28 4.44 -9.37
N THR A 33 6.53 4.74 -9.70
CA THR A 33 7.18 4.40 -10.98
C THR A 33 7.87 3.03 -10.98
N ALA A 34 7.82 2.30 -9.87
CA ALA A 34 8.35 0.96 -9.79
C ALA A 34 7.63 0.03 -10.78
N MET A 35 8.40 -0.68 -11.60
CA MET A 35 7.87 -1.65 -12.57
C MET A 35 7.62 -3.02 -11.96
N THR A 36 8.27 -3.32 -10.83
CA THR A 36 8.20 -4.58 -10.09
C THR A 36 8.20 -4.29 -8.60
N GLY A 37 7.84 -5.29 -7.78
CA GLY A 37 7.81 -5.17 -6.34
C GLY A 37 6.55 -4.50 -5.79
N TYR A 38 5.39 -4.78 -6.38
CA TYR A 38 4.11 -4.29 -5.86
C TYR A 38 3.76 -4.90 -4.49
N PRO A 39 4.11 -6.16 -4.14
CA PRO A 39 3.87 -6.65 -2.78
C PRO A 39 4.67 -5.89 -1.72
N GLU A 40 5.93 -5.61 -2.00
CA GLU A 40 6.84 -4.83 -1.14
C GLU A 40 6.34 -3.39 -1.03
N SER A 41 5.95 -2.77 -2.15
CA SER A 41 5.42 -1.40 -2.16
C SER A 41 4.10 -1.29 -1.38
N LEU A 42 3.19 -2.27 -1.50
CA LEU A 42 1.92 -2.27 -0.77
C LEU A 42 2.09 -2.42 0.74
N THR A 43 3.15 -3.12 1.15
CA THR A 43 3.48 -3.36 2.57
C THR A 43 4.41 -2.29 3.14
N ASP A 44 4.77 -1.26 2.37
CA ASP A 44 5.56 -0.15 2.89
C ASP A 44 4.68 0.78 3.76
N PRO A 45 5.02 0.99 5.04
CA PRO A 45 4.31 1.89 5.97
C PRO A 45 4.16 3.32 5.46
N SER A 46 5.04 3.77 4.57
CA SER A 46 5.06 5.14 4.03
C SER A 46 3.79 5.47 3.25
N TYR A 47 3.09 4.46 2.74
CA TYR A 47 1.83 4.60 2.01
C TYR A 47 0.58 4.61 2.90
N ALA A 48 0.72 4.64 4.23
CA ALA A 48 -0.42 4.75 5.13
C ALA A 48 -1.24 6.01 4.80
N GLY A 49 -2.55 5.83 4.55
CA GLY A 49 -3.45 6.91 4.15
C GLY A 49 -3.42 7.30 2.66
N GLN A 50 -2.63 6.60 1.84
CA GLN A 50 -2.43 6.93 0.43
C GLN A 50 -3.09 5.91 -0.50
N LEU A 51 -3.62 6.41 -1.62
CA LEU A 51 -4.14 5.61 -2.74
C LEU A 51 -3.02 5.46 -3.77
N MET A 52 -2.41 4.28 -3.83
CA MET A 52 -1.23 4.03 -4.64
C MET A 52 -1.60 3.74 -6.10
N THR A 53 -1.17 4.61 -7.00
CA THR A 53 -1.28 4.42 -8.46
C THR A 53 0.02 3.83 -9.01
N LEU A 54 -0.05 2.66 -9.62
CA LEU A 54 1.10 2.08 -10.31
C LEU A 54 1.16 2.57 -11.75
N THR A 55 2.30 3.09 -12.18
CA THR A 55 2.48 3.55 -13.56
C THR A 55 2.71 2.39 -14.53
N TYR A 56 3.13 1.23 -14.03
CA TYR A 56 3.30 0.04 -14.86
C TYR A 56 1.92 -0.55 -15.18
N PRO A 57 1.58 -0.76 -16.47
CA PRO A 57 0.21 -1.05 -16.85
C PRO A 57 -0.26 -2.45 -16.45
N LEU A 58 0.63 -3.44 -16.38
CA LEU A 58 0.28 -4.84 -16.12
C LEU A 58 0.64 -5.22 -14.67
N VAL A 59 -0.36 -5.35 -13.81
CA VAL A 59 -0.13 -5.63 -12.38
C VAL A 59 -0.82 -6.93 -11.97
N GLY A 60 -0.17 -7.72 -11.11
CA GLY A 60 -0.69 -9.02 -10.64
C GLY A 60 -0.13 -10.23 -11.39
N ASN A 61 0.69 -10.02 -12.42
CA ASN A 61 1.24 -11.06 -13.29
C ASN A 61 2.10 -12.12 -12.56
N TYR A 62 2.76 -11.75 -11.45
CA TYR A 62 3.55 -12.68 -10.65
C TYR A 62 2.91 -13.03 -9.30
N GLY A 63 1.62 -12.70 -9.11
CA GLY A 63 0.87 -13.06 -7.90
C GLY A 63 1.46 -12.45 -6.63
N VAL A 64 1.20 -13.09 -5.49
CA VAL A 64 1.71 -12.68 -4.18
C VAL A 64 2.48 -13.84 -3.56
N PRO A 65 3.69 -13.60 -3.03
CA PRO A 65 4.48 -14.61 -2.36
C PRO A 65 3.84 -15.04 -1.02
N PRO A 66 4.22 -16.20 -0.46
CA PRO A 66 3.67 -16.65 0.82
C PRO A 66 4.04 -15.68 1.94
N PHE A 67 3.08 -15.37 2.80
CA PHE A 67 3.34 -14.62 4.03
C PHE A 67 4.06 -15.53 5.03
N THR A 68 5.40 -15.55 4.93
CA THR A 68 6.29 -16.33 5.80
C THR A 68 6.98 -15.38 6.76
N ILE A 69 6.92 -15.68 8.05
CA ILE A 69 7.63 -14.94 9.10
C ILE A 69 8.86 -15.74 9.48
N GLU A 70 10.02 -15.10 9.45
CA GLU A 70 11.28 -15.68 9.93
C GLU A 70 11.29 -15.79 11.47
N PRO A 71 12.17 -16.62 12.07
CA PRO A 71 12.28 -16.75 13.52
C PRO A 71 12.57 -15.44 14.28
N ASN A 72 13.02 -14.41 13.58
CA ASN A 72 13.25 -13.06 14.10
C ASN A 72 11.95 -12.21 14.17
N GLY A 73 10.81 -12.74 13.74
CA GLY A 73 9.53 -12.04 13.67
C GLY A 73 9.35 -11.17 12.42
N LEU A 74 10.31 -11.16 11.48
CA LEU A 74 10.24 -10.37 10.25
C LEU A 74 9.60 -11.18 9.12
N ALA A 75 8.70 -10.56 8.36
CA ALA A 75 8.21 -11.14 7.11
C ALA A 75 9.35 -11.32 6.09
N THR A 76 9.46 -12.47 5.44
CA THR A 76 10.54 -12.80 4.50
C THR A 76 10.46 -11.99 3.21
N PHE A 77 9.26 -11.88 2.63
CA PHE A 77 9.03 -11.27 1.30
C PHE A 77 8.28 -9.93 1.35
N MET A 78 7.87 -9.48 2.53
CA MET A 78 7.11 -8.25 2.73
C MET A 78 7.92 -7.25 3.55
N GLU A 79 7.62 -5.96 3.38
CA GLU A 79 8.27 -4.88 4.12
C GLU A 79 7.65 -4.61 5.50
N SER A 80 6.46 -5.16 5.73
CA SER A 80 5.74 -5.14 7.00
C SER A 80 4.74 -6.31 7.09
N GLU A 81 4.02 -6.37 8.22
CA GLU A 81 3.06 -7.44 8.53
C GLU A 81 1.73 -7.33 7.77
N LYS A 82 1.42 -6.18 7.15
CA LYS A 82 0.13 -5.90 6.52
C LYS A 82 0.27 -4.96 5.33
N ILE A 83 -0.78 -4.83 4.54
CA ILE A 83 -0.86 -3.75 3.55
C ILE A 83 -1.11 -2.43 4.28
N HIS A 84 -0.32 -1.40 3.97
CA HIS A 84 -0.46 -0.07 4.54
C HIS A 84 -1.14 0.92 3.59
N ALA A 85 -1.02 0.69 2.27
CA ALA A 85 -1.75 1.48 1.27
C ALA A 85 -3.27 1.32 1.44
N GLU A 86 -4.00 2.43 1.36
CA GLU A 86 -5.47 2.44 1.50
C GLU A 86 -6.18 1.91 0.26
N ALA A 87 -5.56 2.03 -0.91
CA ALA A 87 -6.01 1.38 -2.13
C ALA A 87 -4.89 1.22 -3.15
N ILE A 88 -5.13 0.36 -4.14
CA ILE A 88 -4.30 0.24 -5.32
C ILE A 88 -5.08 0.59 -6.59
N ILE A 89 -4.47 1.40 -7.46
CA ILE A 89 -4.99 1.81 -8.75
C ILE A 89 -4.05 1.32 -9.84
N VAL A 90 -4.57 0.50 -10.75
CA VAL A 90 -3.81 -0.12 -11.84
C VAL A 90 -4.49 0.10 -13.19
N SER A 91 -3.70 0.07 -14.26
CA SER A 91 -4.26 0.16 -15.61
C SER A 91 -4.95 -1.14 -16.02
N ASP A 92 -4.26 -2.25 -15.90
CA ASP A 92 -4.76 -3.58 -16.24
C ASP A 92 -4.32 -4.59 -15.17
N TYR A 93 -5.29 -5.39 -14.74
CA TYR A 93 -5.09 -6.39 -13.69
C TYR A 93 -5.02 -7.78 -14.32
N SER A 94 -3.92 -8.47 -14.07
CA SER A 94 -3.73 -9.85 -14.50
C SER A 94 -4.44 -10.80 -13.55
N TYR A 95 -5.50 -11.45 -14.04
CA TYR A 95 -6.28 -12.42 -13.25
C TYR A 95 -5.51 -13.71 -12.99
N GLU A 96 -4.70 -14.13 -13.96
CA GLU A 96 -3.86 -15.31 -13.86
C GLU A 96 -2.43 -14.88 -13.54
N TYR A 97 -1.89 -15.40 -12.45
CA TYR A 97 -0.50 -15.17 -12.08
C TYR A 97 0.35 -16.36 -12.48
N SER A 98 1.61 -16.09 -12.85
CA SER A 98 2.59 -17.11 -13.16
C SER A 98 3.94 -16.74 -12.56
N HIS A 99 4.24 -17.31 -11.40
CA HIS A 99 5.54 -17.20 -10.76
C HIS A 99 5.78 -18.39 -9.83
N TRP A 100 7.02 -18.88 -9.79
CA TRP A 100 7.40 -20.05 -8.98
C TRP A 100 7.15 -19.86 -7.49
N ASN A 101 7.20 -18.61 -7.01
CA ASN A 101 7.01 -18.24 -5.62
C ASN A 101 5.60 -17.74 -5.31
N ALA A 102 4.68 -17.70 -6.28
CA ALA A 102 3.34 -17.17 -6.06
C ALA A 102 2.42 -18.20 -5.41
N VAL A 103 1.70 -17.80 -4.37
CA VAL A 103 0.78 -18.67 -3.62
C VAL A 103 -0.66 -18.20 -3.73
N GLU A 104 -0.90 -16.90 -3.86
CA GLU A 104 -2.23 -16.32 -4.04
C GLU A 104 -2.25 -15.23 -5.13
N SER A 105 -3.45 -14.93 -5.64
CA SER A 105 -3.64 -13.81 -6.56
C SER A 105 -3.62 -12.48 -5.80
N LEU A 106 -3.20 -11.40 -6.47
CA LEU A 106 -3.21 -10.07 -5.86
C LEU A 106 -4.64 -9.63 -5.48
N GLY A 107 -5.65 -9.98 -6.27
CA GLY A 107 -7.05 -9.70 -5.94
C GLY A 107 -7.54 -10.41 -4.67
N ASP A 108 -7.14 -11.65 -4.45
CA ASP A 108 -7.53 -12.40 -3.24
C ASP A 108 -6.80 -11.87 -2.00
N TRP A 109 -5.51 -11.52 -2.14
CA TRP A 109 -4.74 -10.87 -1.08
C TRP A 109 -5.38 -9.54 -0.65
N LEU A 110 -5.76 -8.69 -1.60
CA LEU A 110 -6.44 -7.42 -1.32
C LEU A 110 -7.78 -7.62 -0.60
N LYS A 111 -8.57 -8.64 -0.98
CA LYS A 111 -9.82 -8.96 -0.28
C LYS A 111 -9.59 -9.45 1.15
N ARG A 112 -8.54 -10.25 1.36
CA ARG A 112 -8.14 -10.75 2.69
C ARG A 112 -7.75 -9.60 3.63
N GLU A 113 -6.96 -8.67 3.13
CA GLU A 113 -6.50 -7.48 3.87
C GLU A 113 -7.53 -6.33 3.90
N LYS A 114 -8.68 -6.50 3.23
CA LYS A 114 -9.76 -5.51 3.12
C LYS A 114 -9.34 -4.20 2.44
N VAL A 115 -8.44 -4.29 1.47
CA VAL A 115 -7.92 -3.15 0.70
C VAL A 115 -8.60 -3.09 -0.68
N PRO A 116 -9.21 -1.95 -1.05
CA PRO A 116 -9.74 -1.72 -2.38
C PRO A 116 -8.68 -1.74 -3.48
N GLY A 117 -9.04 -2.36 -4.61
CA GLY A 117 -8.20 -2.38 -5.81
C GLY A 117 -9.04 -2.05 -7.04
N ILE A 118 -8.59 -1.08 -7.84
CA ILE A 118 -9.26 -0.65 -9.07
C ILE A 118 -8.38 -0.93 -10.29
N THR A 119 -8.99 -1.47 -11.34
CA THR A 119 -8.37 -1.68 -12.65
C THR A 119 -9.16 -0.98 -13.76
N GLY A 120 -8.56 -0.79 -14.93
CA GLY A 120 -9.18 -0.17 -16.10
C GLY A 120 -9.16 1.36 -16.08
N ILE A 121 -8.36 1.97 -15.20
CA ILE A 121 -8.13 3.42 -15.15
C ILE A 121 -6.94 3.77 -16.05
N ASP A 122 -7.02 4.87 -16.80
CA ASP A 122 -5.84 5.41 -17.49
C ASP A 122 -4.86 6.02 -16.46
N THR A 123 -4.01 5.16 -15.91
CA THR A 123 -2.96 5.54 -14.95
C THR A 123 -1.95 6.52 -15.54
N ARG A 124 -1.80 6.57 -16.88
CA ARG A 124 -0.88 7.49 -17.54
C ARG A 124 -1.45 8.91 -17.55
N GLU A 125 -2.74 9.04 -17.84
CA GLU A 125 -3.47 10.31 -17.70
C GLU A 125 -3.47 10.76 -16.24
N LEU A 126 -3.86 9.88 -15.31
CA LEU A 126 -3.84 10.17 -13.87
C LEU A 126 -2.47 10.66 -13.40
N THR A 127 -1.38 10.00 -13.82
CA THR A 127 -0.01 10.41 -13.46
C THR A 127 0.35 11.80 -14.01
N LYS A 128 -0.17 12.19 -15.18
CA LYS A 128 0.08 13.55 -15.72
C LYS A 128 -0.61 14.60 -14.85
N VAL A 129 -1.88 14.37 -14.50
CA VAL A 129 -2.63 15.30 -13.65
C VAL A 129 -1.90 15.48 -12.30
N LEU A 130 -1.47 14.37 -11.67
CA LEU A 130 -0.70 14.40 -10.42
C LEU A 130 0.67 15.09 -10.55
N ARG A 131 1.32 15.04 -11.72
CA ARG A 131 2.59 15.75 -11.95
C ARG A 131 2.41 17.24 -12.15
N GLU A 132 1.27 17.67 -12.69
CA GLU A 132 0.96 19.08 -12.94
C GLU A 132 0.45 19.78 -11.68
N HIS A 133 -0.40 19.12 -10.90
CA HIS A 133 -1.08 19.70 -9.74
C HIS A 133 -0.40 19.32 -8.40
N GLY A 134 0.49 18.33 -8.42
CA GLY A 134 1.09 17.76 -7.21
C GLY A 134 0.23 16.65 -6.61
N VAL A 135 0.46 16.38 -5.32
CA VAL A 135 -0.36 15.45 -4.57
C VAL A 135 -1.78 16.00 -4.41
N MET A 136 -2.78 15.15 -4.59
CA MET A 136 -4.19 15.53 -4.52
C MET A 136 -4.97 14.50 -3.72
N MET A 137 -6.01 14.95 -3.03
CA MET A 137 -6.96 14.03 -2.43
C MET A 137 -7.81 13.37 -3.51
N GLY A 138 -8.06 12.08 -3.34
CA GLY A 138 -8.93 11.31 -4.20
C GLY A 138 -9.84 10.41 -3.37
N LYS A 139 -11.01 10.13 -3.91
CA LYS A 139 -11.96 9.19 -3.33
C LYS A 139 -12.42 8.18 -4.35
N ILE A 140 -12.50 6.94 -3.88
CA ILE A 140 -12.96 5.78 -4.60
C ILE A 140 -14.41 5.55 -4.21
N VAL A 141 -15.31 5.69 -5.18
CA VAL A 141 -16.75 5.53 -4.98
C VAL A 141 -17.33 4.47 -5.91
N PHE A 142 -18.26 3.68 -5.40
CA PHE A 142 -19.02 2.72 -6.19
C PHE A 142 -20.25 3.40 -6.78
N GLU A 143 -20.67 2.97 -7.98
CA GLU A 143 -21.74 3.62 -8.78
C GLU A 143 -23.06 3.83 -8.00
N ASN A 144 -23.38 2.96 -7.03
CA ASN A 144 -24.60 3.07 -6.20
C ASN A 144 -24.41 3.85 -4.88
N GLU A 145 -23.18 4.28 -4.56
CA GLU A 145 -22.82 4.93 -3.30
C GLU A 145 -22.31 6.37 -3.49
N GLU A 146 -22.19 6.83 -4.73
CA GLU A 146 -21.70 8.17 -5.06
C GLU A 146 -22.49 9.29 -4.37
N LEU A 147 -23.81 9.13 -4.22
CA LEU A 147 -24.69 10.09 -3.55
C LEU A 147 -24.51 10.11 -2.02
N ARG A 148 -24.09 8.99 -1.41
CA ARG A 148 -23.84 8.91 0.05
C ARG A 148 -22.53 9.60 0.41
N MET A 149 -21.52 9.46 -0.44
CA MET A 149 -20.15 9.98 -0.27
C MET A 149 -19.97 11.44 -0.72
N LYS A 150 -21.03 12.13 -1.13
CA LYS A 150 -21.00 13.57 -1.42
C LYS A 150 -20.94 14.44 -0.16
N ASN A 151 -21.41 13.91 0.97
CA ASN A 151 -21.54 14.65 2.24
C ASN A 151 -20.47 14.23 3.28
N GLU A 152 -19.57 13.32 2.92
CA GLU A 152 -18.46 12.93 3.80
C GLU A 152 -17.25 13.81 3.44
N GLU A 153 -16.93 14.73 4.35
CA GLU A 153 -15.63 15.40 4.36
C GLU A 153 -14.59 14.39 4.82
N PHE A 154 -13.65 14.08 3.93
CA PHE A 154 -12.50 13.26 4.30
C PHE A 154 -11.46 14.13 4.99
N PRO A 155 -10.90 13.68 6.12
CA PRO A 155 -9.83 14.41 6.78
C PRO A 155 -8.65 14.59 5.82
N SER A 156 -8.00 15.75 5.90
CA SER A 156 -6.78 15.97 5.12
C SER A 156 -5.71 14.99 5.58
N TYR A 157 -4.88 14.53 4.65
CA TYR A 157 -3.71 13.70 4.98
C TYR A 157 -2.85 14.35 6.06
N SER A 158 -2.70 15.68 6.02
CA SER A 158 -1.90 16.45 6.98
C SER A 158 -2.48 16.51 8.40
N ASP A 159 -3.77 16.21 8.57
CA ASP A 159 -4.42 16.25 9.89
C ASP A 159 -4.17 14.98 10.70
N ILE A 160 -3.71 13.92 10.03
CA ILE A 160 -3.52 12.59 10.63
C ILE A 160 -2.03 12.33 10.84
N ASN A 161 -1.66 12.00 12.07
CA ASN A 161 -0.31 11.54 12.37
C ASN A 161 -0.15 10.05 11.99
N TYR A 162 0.11 9.79 10.72
CA TYR A 162 0.34 8.42 10.23
C TYR A 162 1.59 7.78 10.82
N VAL A 163 2.60 8.57 11.20
CA VAL A 163 3.81 8.05 11.86
C VAL A 163 3.44 7.33 13.15
N ASP A 164 2.59 7.92 13.98
CA ASP A 164 2.11 7.29 15.22
C ASP A 164 1.29 6.01 14.95
N GLN A 165 0.52 5.96 13.86
CA GLN A 165 -0.28 4.80 13.49
C GLN A 165 0.54 3.61 13.00
N VAL A 166 1.66 3.86 12.32
CA VAL A 166 2.53 2.82 11.77
C VAL A 166 3.72 2.50 12.67
N SER A 167 3.99 3.32 13.70
CA SER A 167 5.11 3.11 14.61
C SER A 167 4.92 1.90 15.53
N CYS A 168 6.03 1.25 15.87
CA CYS A 168 6.04 0.16 16.84
C CYS A 168 5.66 0.71 18.22
N LYS A 169 4.71 0.05 18.90
CA LYS A 169 4.29 0.45 20.26
C LYS A 169 5.26 -0.04 21.34
N GLU A 170 6.10 -0.99 21.00
CA GLU A 170 7.10 -1.60 21.88
C GLU A 170 8.47 -1.55 21.21
N ILE A 171 9.53 -1.52 22.01
CA ILE A 171 10.91 -1.68 21.51
C ILE A 171 11.09 -3.14 21.13
N ILE A 172 11.49 -3.37 19.90
CA ILE A 172 11.88 -4.70 19.41
C ILE A 172 13.38 -4.69 19.19
N HIS A 173 14.09 -5.55 19.91
CA HIS A 173 15.51 -5.79 19.69
C HIS A 173 15.67 -6.94 18.71
N TYR A 174 16.41 -6.71 17.63
CA TYR A 174 16.79 -7.74 16.66
C TYR A 174 18.23 -8.17 16.89
N PHE A 175 18.44 -9.46 17.14
CA PHE A 175 19.77 -10.01 17.39
C PHE A 175 20.38 -10.61 16.11
N PRO A 176 21.71 -10.54 15.94
CA PRO A 176 22.42 -11.19 14.82
C PRO A 176 22.21 -12.71 14.74
N SER A 177 21.74 -13.33 15.83
CA SER A 177 21.36 -14.74 15.89
C SER A 177 20.03 -15.07 15.20
N GLY A 178 19.35 -14.08 14.61
CA GLY A 178 18.05 -14.26 13.95
C GLY A 178 16.89 -14.42 14.95
N THR A 179 17.02 -13.84 16.14
CA THR A 179 16.02 -13.87 17.22
C THR A 179 15.65 -12.44 17.61
N SER A 180 14.46 -12.23 18.16
CA SER A 180 14.00 -10.91 18.62
C SER A 180 13.50 -10.93 20.07
N SER A 181 13.55 -9.78 20.76
CA SER A 181 13.02 -9.60 22.12
C SER A 181 12.33 -8.26 22.30
N HIS A 182 11.32 -8.20 23.18
CA HIS A 182 10.47 -7.03 23.40
C HIS A 182 10.83 -6.29 24.69
N SER A 183 10.78 -4.96 24.68
CA SER A 183 10.91 -4.09 25.86
C SER A 183 10.03 -2.84 25.71
N ALA A 184 9.64 -2.20 26.81
CA ALA A 184 8.74 -1.03 26.76
C ALA A 184 9.45 0.24 26.21
N ALA A 185 8.82 0.97 25.29
CA ALA A 185 9.39 2.14 24.62
C ALA A 185 8.89 3.48 25.18
N ASN A 186 9.76 4.49 25.24
CA ASN A 186 9.43 5.90 25.51
C ASN A 186 9.43 6.81 24.26
N SER A 187 9.84 6.30 23.08
CA SER A 187 9.66 6.96 21.77
C SER A 187 9.91 5.94 20.65
N SER A 188 9.13 5.98 19.57
CA SER A 188 9.24 5.01 18.47
C SER A 188 9.11 5.64 17.09
N PHE A 189 10.01 5.24 16.19
CA PHE A 189 9.91 5.42 14.73
C PHE A 189 9.86 4.04 14.09
N PHE A 190 9.03 3.87 13.05
CA PHE A 190 8.98 2.62 12.29
C PHE A 190 10.17 2.51 11.34
N ILE A 191 10.71 1.30 11.19
CA ILE A 191 11.80 0.98 10.25
C ILE A 191 11.34 -0.16 9.35
N PRO A 192 11.34 -0.01 8.00
CA PRO A 192 10.99 -1.08 7.07
C PRO A 192 11.83 -2.35 7.26
N HIS A 193 11.23 -3.52 7.03
CA HIS A 193 11.89 -4.80 7.25
C HIS A 193 13.17 -4.96 6.42
N SER A 194 13.21 -4.46 5.18
CA SER A 194 14.45 -4.47 4.37
C SER A 194 15.58 -3.66 5.01
N SER A 195 15.27 -2.56 5.69
CA SER A 195 16.26 -1.74 6.41
C SER A 195 16.78 -2.46 7.64
N LEU A 196 15.91 -3.16 8.37
CA LEU A 196 16.30 -4.03 9.49
C LEU A 196 17.16 -5.22 9.03
N LYS A 197 16.77 -5.87 7.93
CA LYS A 197 17.54 -6.98 7.33
C LYS A 197 18.92 -6.53 6.87
N LYS A 198 19.02 -5.35 6.25
CA LYS A 198 20.31 -4.76 5.83
C LYS A 198 21.18 -4.36 7.02
N SER A 199 20.58 -3.82 8.09
CA SER A 199 21.29 -3.43 9.33
C SER A 199 21.76 -4.65 10.14
N CYS A 200 20.96 -5.73 10.21
CA CYS A 200 21.39 -6.97 10.86
C CYS A 200 22.55 -7.67 10.11
N PHE A 201 22.66 -7.50 8.80
CA PHE A 201 23.79 -8.00 8.01
C PHE A 201 24.97 -7.02 7.90
N GLY A 202 24.78 -5.75 8.24
CA GLY A 202 25.75 -4.68 8.04
C GLY A 202 25.90 -3.82 9.28
N ARG A 203 27.05 -3.95 9.95
CA ARG A 203 27.59 -3.04 10.96
C ARG A 203 27.40 -1.57 10.52
N LEU A 204 26.31 -0.93 10.92
CA LEU A 204 26.12 0.50 10.80
C LEU A 204 26.21 1.06 12.21
N ARG A 205 27.41 1.55 12.55
CA ARG A 205 27.59 2.53 13.62
C ARG A 205 26.77 3.76 13.22
N CYS A 206 25.70 4.03 13.96
CA CYS A 206 25.28 5.41 14.16
C CYS A 206 26.18 5.93 15.29
N GLU A 207 27.22 6.68 14.94
CA GLU A 207 27.87 7.58 15.89
C GLU A 207 26.99 8.84 15.99
N ASP A 208 26.88 9.33 17.22
CA ASP A 208 26.04 10.45 17.68
C ASP A 208 26.29 11.79 16.97
#